data_AF-A0A3D8RDB6-F1
#
_entry.id   AF-A0A3D8RDB6-F1
#
_cell.length_a   1.000
_cell.length_b   1.000
_cell.length_c   1.000
_cell.angle_alpha   90.00
_cell.angle_beta   90.00
_cell.angle_gamma   90.00
#
_symmetry.space_group_name_H-M   'P 1'
#
loop_
_entity.id
_entity.type
_entity.pdbx_description
1 polymer ?
#
loop_
_entity_poly.entity_id
_entity_poly.type
_entity_poly.pdbx_seq_one_letter_code
_entity_poly.pdbx_strand_id
1 'polypeptide(L)'
;MPETPKTSLTKTEMVLFHCTFVSLKARSPETFRMHPDDYRLGGERKLFQERIVDDGYAHYLSVFKDERTRGLRLQASVCEGELRKCPVWTAFVTHQSESLDWLVPKDRYRVWIMDIHLYVFCNAYREGHQRKQHGAFEIHFLEPEAAYRFEDLFYLTPSSSSSSIIEILEPGH
;
A
#
# COMPACT_ATOMS: atom_id res chain seq x y z
N MET A 1 11.20 -41.04 4.76
CA MET A 1 11.42 -40.06 3.68
C MET A 1 11.63 -38.71 4.33
N PRO A 2 12.80 -38.07 4.23
CA PRO A 2 12.92 -36.69 4.69
C PRO A 2 12.23 -35.80 3.65
N GLU A 3 11.25 -35.01 4.08
CA GLU A 3 10.68 -33.97 3.22
C GLU A 3 11.78 -32.96 2.91
N THR A 4 12.10 -32.81 1.63
CA THR A 4 12.96 -31.72 1.15
C THR A 4 12.29 -30.39 1.53
N PRO A 5 12.98 -29.47 2.22
CA PRO A 5 12.40 -28.17 2.55
C PRO A 5 12.07 -27.43 1.24
N LYS A 6 10.83 -26.95 1.11
CA LYS A 6 10.41 -26.10 -0.02
C LYS A 6 11.14 -24.76 0.09
N THR A 7 12.32 -24.67 -0.52
CA THR A 7 13.17 -23.48 -0.63
C THR A 7 12.70 -22.52 -1.73
N SER A 8 11.40 -22.24 -1.80
CA SER A 8 10.86 -21.20 -2.67
C SER A 8 10.36 -20.04 -1.83
N LEU A 9 10.96 -18.86 -2.01
CA LEU A 9 10.45 -17.62 -1.41
C LEU A 9 9.01 -17.39 -1.88
N THR A 10 8.14 -17.09 -0.94
CA THR A 10 6.80 -16.56 -1.20
C THR A 10 6.91 -15.19 -1.87
N LYS A 11 5.82 -14.78 -2.53
CA LYS A 11 5.77 -13.47 -3.19
C LYS A 11 5.98 -12.32 -2.20
N THR A 12 5.38 -12.42 -1.02
CA THR A 12 5.57 -11.46 0.08
C THR A 12 7.02 -11.38 0.48
N GLU A 13 7.72 -12.51 0.65
CA GLU A 13 9.15 -12.51 0.99
C GLU A 13 10.01 -11.87 -0.11
N MET A 14 9.70 -12.08 -1.39
CA MET A 14 10.41 -11.41 -2.49
C MET A 14 10.21 -9.89 -2.47
N VAL A 15 9.00 -9.41 -2.15
CA VAL A 15 8.72 -7.99 -1.99
C VAL A 15 9.54 -7.42 -0.82
N LEU A 16 9.53 -8.10 0.33
CA LEU A 16 10.27 -7.67 1.52
C LEU A 16 11.78 -7.66 1.27
N PHE A 17 12.30 -8.65 0.56
CA PHE A 17 13.69 -8.69 0.13
C PHE A 17 14.03 -7.51 -0.77
N HIS A 18 13.20 -7.22 -1.77
CA HIS A 18 13.39 -6.07 -2.66
C HIS A 18 13.37 -4.75 -1.89
N CYS A 19 12.34 -4.50 -1.06
CA CYS A 19 12.26 -3.27 -0.28
C CYS A 19 13.46 -3.09 0.65
N THR A 20 13.89 -4.17 1.33
CA THR A 20 15.11 -4.16 2.16
C THR A 20 16.33 -3.78 1.33
N PHE A 21 16.52 -4.42 0.18
CA PHE A 21 17.67 -4.15 -0.68
C PHE A 21 17.69 -2.70 -1.20
N VAL A 22 16.54 -2.18 -1.63
CA VAL A 22 16.40 -0.77 -2.04
C VAL A 22 16.75 0.17 -0.89
N SER A 23 16.24 -0.12 0.31
CA SER A 23 16.50 0.67 1.51
C SER A 23 17.97 0.67 1.94
N LEU A 24 18.68 -0.45 1.77
CA LEU A 24 20.11 -0.56 2.05
C LEU A 24 20.93 0.13 0.96
N LYS A 25 20.64 -0.15 -0.31
CA LYS A 25 21.36 0.42 -1.45
C LYS A 25 21.24 1.95 -1.46
N ALA A 26 20.06 2.50 -1.22
CA ALA A 26 19.84 3.96 -1.18
C ALA A 26 20.58 4.67 -0.03
N ARG A 27 20.92 3.96 1.05
CA ARG A 27 21.65 4.51 2.21
C ARG A 27 23.15 4.17 2.19
N SER A 28 23.61 3.42 1.19
CA SER A 28 25.02 3.06 1.06
C SER A 28 25.82 4.27 0.57
N PRO A 29 26.93 4.64 1.24
CA PRO A 29 27.83 5.70 0.78
C PRO A 29 28.40 5.44 -0.62
N GLU A 30 28.53 4.17 -1.00
CA GLU A 30 29.06 3.74 -2.30
C GLU A 30 28.01 3.87 -3.43
N THR A 31 26.75 4.09 -3.10
CA THR A 31 25.69 4.29 -4.10
C THR A 31 25.65 5.75 -4.52
N PHE A 32 26.38 6.08 -5.57
CA PHE A 32 26.36 7.43 -6.14
C PHE A 32 24.98 7.82 -6.70
N ARG A 33 24.23 6.86 -7.28
CA ARG A 33 22.90 7.10 -7.83
C ARG A 33 22.06 5.82 -7.92
N MET A 34 20.81 5.91 -7.47
CA MET A 34 19.81 4.88 -7.70
C MET A 34 19.13 5.07 -9.06
N HIS A 35 19.00 4.01 -9.85
CA HIS A 35 18.21 4.05 -11.08
C HIS A 35 16.71 4.12 -10.72
N PRO A 36 15.85 4.86 -11.45
CA PRO A 36 14.43 4.94 -11.14
C PRO A 36 13.72 3.57 -11.07
N ASP A 37 14.19 2.62 -11.87
CA ASP A 37 13.64 1.25 -11.87
C ASP A 37 14.10 0.40 -10.69
N ASP A 38 15.20 0.77 -10.00
CA ASP A 38 15.61 0.09 -8.77
C ASP A 38 14.53 0.19 -7.68
N TYR A 39 13.70 1.25 -7.71
CA TYR A 39 12.59 1.47 -6.78
C TYR A 39 11.30 0.74 -7.17
N ARG A 40 11.27 0.08 -8.33
CA ARG A 40 10.07 -0.52 -8.89
C ARG A 40 10.19 -2.03 -8.81
N LEU A 41 9.16 -2.66 -8.24
CA LEU A 41 9.01 -4.10 -8.32
C LEU A 41 8.20 -4.45 -9.58
N GLY A 42 8.76 -5.30 -10.44
CA GLY A 42 8.07 -5.78 -11.64
C GLY A 42 6.83 -6.62 -11.30
N GLY A 43 5.78 -6.49 -12.13
CA GLY A 43 4.53 -7.23 -11.96
C GLY A 43 3.54 -6.63 -10.96
N GLU A 44 3.84 -5.44 -10.41
CA GLU A 44 2.89 -4.66 -9.62
C GLU A 44 2.52 -3.35 -10.33
N ARG A 45 1.24 -2.98 -10.27
CA ARG A 45 0.73 -1.70 -10.74
C ARG A 45 0.40 -0.79 -9.58
N LYS A 46 0.86 0.46 -9.61
CA LYS A 46 0.47 1.48 -8.65
C LYS A 46 -0.96 1.95 -8.94
N LEU A 47 -1.85 1.90 -7.95
CA LEU A 47 -3.24 2.36 -8.05
C LEU A 47 -3.44 3.74 -7.45
N PHE A 48 -2.62 4.09 -6.46
CA PHE A 48 -2.79 5.29 -5.65
C PHE A 48 -1.44 5.79 -5.15
N GLN A 49 -1.31 7.11 -5.03
CA GLN A 49 -0.19 7.74 -4.36
C GLN A 49 -0.59 9.12 -3.82
N GLU A 50 -0.46 9.32 -2.51
CA GLU A 50 -0.75 10.60 -1.87
C GLU A 50 0.20 10.88 -0.71
N ARG A 51 0.24 12.14 -0.27
CA ARG A 51 1.06 12.55 0.86
C ARG A 51 0.32 12.29 2.18
N ILE A 52 1.05 11.74 3.15
CA ILE A 52 0.59 11.50 4.52
C ILE A 52 1.57 12.11 5.52
N VAL A 53 1.09 12.40 6.73
CA VAL A 53 1.93 12.63 7.91
C VAL A 53 2.04 11.31 8.65
N ASP A 54 3.26 10.82 8.80
CA ASP A 54 3.55 9.56 9.45
C ASP A 54 4.88 9.68 10.21
N ASP A 55 4.85 9.27 11.47
CA ASP A 55 5.89 9.50 12.48
C ASP A 55 6.38 10.96 12.59
N GLY A 56 5.48 11.93 12.35
CA GLY A 56 5.82 13.36 12.37
C GLY A 56 6.52 13.88 11.10
N TYR A 57 6.71 13.02 10.10
CA TYR A 57 7.31 13.36 8.81
C TYR A 57 6.32 13.24 7.66
N ALA A 58 6.56 13.98 6.58
CA ALA A 58 5.78 13.85 5.36
C ALA A 58 6.28 12.65 4.52
N HIS A 59 5.39 11.71 4.23
CA HIS A 59 5.67 10.51 3.43
C HIS A 59 4.70 10.38 2.26
N TYR A 60 5.13 9.69 1.19
CA TYR A 60 4.21 9.24 0.16
C TYR A 60 3.68 7.87 0.56
N LEU A 61 2.38 7.78 0.76
CA LEU A 61 1.66 6.51 0.81
C LEU A 61 1.32 6.09 -0.62
N SER A 62 1.60 4.84 -0.97
CA SER A 62 1.20 4.26 -2.26
C SER A 62 0.50 2.93 -2.06
N VAL A 63 -0.51 2.66 -2.89
CA VAL A 63 -1.16 1.34 -2.97
C VAL A 63 -0.75 0.68 -4.28
N PHE A 64 -0.19 -0.51 -4.18
CA PHE A 64 0.21 -1.35 -5.29
C PHE A 64 -0.72 -2.55 -5.38
N LYS A 65 -1.03 -2.96 -6.61
CA LYS A 65 -1.79 -4.18 -6.90
C LYS A 65 -0.93 -5.12 -7.70
N ASP A 66 -0.79 -6.33 -7.20
CA ASP A 66 -0.15 -7.38 -7.95
C ASP A 66 -0.97 -7.75 -9.19
N GLU A 67 -0.32 -7.83 -10.35
CA GLU A 67 -1.03 -8.12 -11.60
C GLU A 67 -1.52 -9.56 -11.68
N ARG A 68 -0.79 -10.51 -11.07
CA ARG A 68 -1.10 -11.94 -11.13
C ARG A 68 -2.07 -12.38 -10.03
N THR A 69 -1.79 -12.05 -8.77
CA THR A 69 -2.58 -12.48 -7.61
C THR A 69 -3.66 -11.49 -7.23
N ARG A 70 -3.63 -10.26 -7.78
CA ARG A 70 -4.54 -9.16 -7.43
C ARG A 70 -4.42 -8.68 -5.98
N GLY A 71 -3.46 -9.20 -5.21
CA GLY A 71 -3.19 -8.78 -3.84
C GLY A 71 -2.79 -7.31 -3.77
N LEU A 72 -3.16 -6.65 -2.68
CA LEU A 72 -2.88 -5.24 -2.45
C LEU A 72 -1.79 -5.06 -1.39
N ARG A 73 -0.94 -4.07 -1.63
CA ARG A 73 0.16 -3.71 -0.75
C ARG A 73 0.25 -2.21 -0.58
N LEU A 74 0.40 -1.77 0.66
CA LEU A 74 0.65 -0.40 1.03
C LEU A 74 2.15 -0.20 1.22
N GLN A 75 2.63 0.98 0.87
CA GLN A 75 4.02 1.38 1.11
C GLN A 75 4.09 2.86 1.44
N ALA A 76 4.68 3.19 2.60
CA ALA A 76 5.17 4.54 2.84
C ALA A 76 6.60 4.68 2.31
N SER A 77 6.89 5.82 1.69
CA SER A 77 8.20 6.16 1.18
C SER A 77 8.56 7.60 1.47
N VAL A 78 9.86 7.88 1.50
CA VAL A 78 10.38 9.23 1.73
C VAL A 78 9.91 10.16 0.60
N CYS A 79 9.34 11.32 0.96
CA CYS A 79 8.83 12.30 0.00
C CYS A 79 9.93 13.05 -0.75
N GLU A 80 10.94 13.51 -0.01
CA GLU A 80 11.89 14.55 -0.43
C GLU A 80 13.31 14.24 0.04
N GLY A 81 14.29 14.95 -0.52
CA GLY A 81 15.70 14.76 -0.22
C GLY A 81 16.33 13.56 -0.94
N GLU A 82 17.55 13.21 -0.53
CA GLU A 82 18.39 12.21 -1.19
C GLU A 82 17.78 10.80 -1.14
N LEU A 83 17.03 10.50 -0.08
CA LEU A 83 16.37 9.20 0.11
C LEU A 83 14.98 9.14 -0.53
N ARG A 84 14.57 10.14 -1.32
CA ARG A 84 13.25 10.17 -1.96
C ARG A 84 12.93 8.85 -2.68
N LYS A 85 11.70 8.34 -2.48
CA LYS A 85 11.17 7.02 -2.91
C LYS A 85 11.69 5.80 -2.14
N CYS A 86 12.70 5.95 -1.28
CA CYS A 86 13.13 4.86 -0.42
C CYS A 86 11.97 4.41 0.49
N PRO A 87 11.67 3.11 0.60
CA PRO A 87 10.60 2.64 1.45
C PRO A 87 10.95 2.84 2.93
N VAL A 88 9.96 3.30 3.69
CA VAL A 88 10.02 3.43 5.16
C VAL A 88 9.42 2.18 5.78
N TRP A 89 8.24 1.79 5.31
CA TRP A 89 7.60 0.53 5.65
C TRP A 89 6.73 0.04 4.50
N THR A 90 6.40 -1.24 4.52
CA THR A 90 5.37 -1.84 3.65
C THR A 90 4.44 -2.72 4.45
N ALA A 91 3.21 -2.88 3.97
CA ALA A 91 2.19 -3.70 4.60
C ALA A 91 1.32 -4.36 3.55
N PHE A 92 0.85 -5.56 3.83
CA PHE A 92 -0.01 -6.31 2.90
C PHE A 92 -1.45 -6.27 3.40
N VAL A 93 -2.38 -6.05 2.47
CA VAL A 93 -3.80 -6.27 2.75
C VAL A 93 -4.04 -7.77 2.61
N THR A 94 -4.44 -8.40 3.71
CA THR A 94 -4.66 -9.84 3.80
C THR A 94 -6.10 -10.11 4.21
N HIS A 95 -6.33 -11.11 5.06
CA HIS A 95 -7.65 -11.50 5.57
C HIS A 95 -8.41 -10.37 6.29
N GLN A 96 -7.73 -9.37 6.85
CA GLN A 96 -8.41 -8.30 7.59
C GLN A 96 -9.43 -7.55 6.72
N SER A 97 -9.22 -7.45 5.41
CA SER A 97 -10.16 -6.76 4.50
C SER A 97 -11.49 -7.49 4.28
N GLU A 98 -11.65 -8.69 4.82
CA GLU A 98 -12.92 -9.41 4.80
C GLU A 98 -13.93 -8.83 5.82
N SER A 99 -13.45 -8.13 6.85
CA SER A 99 -14.29 -7.41 7.80
C SER A 99 -14.66 -6.04 7.23
N LEU A 100 -15.93 -5.62 7.30
CA LEU A 100 -16.33 -4.27 6.89
C LEU A 100 -15.73 -3.17 7.78
N ASP A 101 -15.33 -3.51 9.00
CA ASP A 101 -14.78 -2.56 9.97
C ASP A 101 -13.24 -2.50 9.94
N TRP A 102 -12.61 -3.12 8.93
CA TRP A 102 -11.15 -3.13 8.82
C TRP A 102 -10.58 -1.76 8.43
N LEU A 103 -11.36 -0.96 7.70
CA LEU A 103 -11.00 0.37 7.26
C LEU A 103 -12.04 1.36 7.79
N VAL A 104 -11.69 2.09 8.84
CA VAL A 104 -12.60 2.94 9.60
C VAL A 104 -12.25 4.41 9.40
N PRO A 105 -13.11 5.18 8.71
CA PRO A 105 -12.93 6.62 8.58
C PRO A 105 -13.10 7.29 9.95
N LYS A 106 -12.23 8.23 10.29
CA LYS A 106 -12.29 8.97 11.57
C LYS A 106 -12.68 10.42 11.39
N ASP A 107 -12.08 11.06 10.42
CA ASP A 107 -12.42 12.40 9.98
C ASP A 107 -12.02 12.56 8.51
N ARG A 108 -12.20 13.75 7.95
CA ARG A 108 -11.93 14.03 6.53
C ARG A 108 -10.46 13.83 6.10
N TYR A 109 -9.53 13.66 7.04
CA TYR A 109 -8.10 13.46 6.78
C TYR A 109 -7.57 12.12 7.28
N ARG A 110 -8.33 11.41 8.13
CA ARG A 110 -7.80 10.27 8.88
C ARG A 110 -8.62 9.02 8.67
N VAL A 111 -7.90 7.95 8.37
CA VAL A 111 -8.44 6.60 8.22
C VAL A 111 -7.67 5.67 9.13
N TRP A 112 -8.38 4.80 9.85
CA TRP A 112 -7.78 3.73 10.63
C TRP A 112 -7.83 2.42 9.86
N ILE A 113 -6.72 1.69 9.89
CA ILE A 113 -6.63 0.31 9.39
C ILE A 113 -6.48 -0.64 10.57
N MET A 114 -7.42 -1.56 10.72
CA MET A 114 -7.40 -2.60 11.75
C MET A 114 -6.52 -3.76 11.31
N ASP A 115 -5.84 -4.37 12.28
CA ASP A 115 -5.08 -5.61 12.13
C ASP A 115 -4.12 -5.64 10.92
N ILE A 116 -3.50 -4.50 10.62
CA ILE A 116 -2.47 -4.42 9.59
C ILE A 116 -1.10 -4.58 10.22
N HIS A 117 -0.25 -5.42 9.63
CA HIS A 117 1.13 -5.62 10.06
C HIS A 117 2.10 -4.84 9.15
N LEU A 118 2.97 -4.03 9.76
CA LEU A 118 3.99 -3.26 9.06
C LEU A 118 5.33 -3.99 9.06
N TYR A 119 6.01 -3.97 7.92
CA TYR A 119 7.41 -4.33 7.78
C TYR A 119 8.23 -3.06 7.59
N VAL A 120 9.01 -2.70 8.60
CA VAL A 120 9.74 -1.42 8.68
C VAL A 120 11.19 -1.58 8.20
N PHE A 121 11.64 -0.67 7.35
CA PHE A 121 13.00 -0.65 6.76
C PHE A 121 13.82 0.59 7.17
N CYS A 122 13.30 1.38 8.11
CA CYS A 122 13.94 2.57 8.65
C CYS A 122 14.06 2.43 10.17
N ASN A 123 15.29 2.38 10.70
CA ASN A 123 15.50 2.21 12.15
C ASN A 123 15.00 3.39 13.00
N ALA A 124 14.90 4.58 12.40
CA ALA A 124 14.37 5.76 13.08
C ALA A 124 12.84 5.78 13.16
N TYR A 125 12.15 4.94 12.36
CA TYR A 125 10.71 4.94 12.29
C TYR A 125 10.09 4.33 13.56
N ARG A 126 9.09 5.03 14.11
CA ARG A 126 8.38 4.63 15.32
C ARG A 126 6.90 4.43 15.04
N GLU A 127 6.57 3.21 14.63
CA GLU A 127 5.21 2.75 14.39
C GLU A 127 4.23 3.04 15.55
N GLY A 128 4.72 3.04 16.80
CA GLY A 128 3.91 3.33 17.98
C GLY A 128 3.24 4.72 17.96
N HIS A 129 3.73 5.69 17.19
CA HIS A 129 3.09 7.00 17.07
C HIS A 129 1.80 6.97 16.23
N GLN A 130 1.66 5.96 15.36
CA GLN A 130 0.51 5.77 14.49
C GLN A 130 -0.45 4.71 15.04
N ARG A 131 0.02 3.84 15.93
CA ARG A 131 -0.82 2.85 16.60
C ARG A 131 -1.76 3.53 17.60
N LYS A 132 -3.05 3.27 17.46
CA LYS A 132 -4.12 3.77 18.33
C LYS A 132 -4.72 2.62 19.15
N GLN A 133 -5.83 2.91 19.83
CA GLN A 133 -6.56 1.91 20.60
C GLN A 133 -6.91 0.69 19.73
N HIS A 134 -6.93 -0.48 20.35
CA HIS A 134 -7.20 -1.77 19.69
C HIS A 134 -6.20 -2.14 18.58
N GLY A 135 -5.02 -1.53 18.55
CA GLY A 135 -3.97 -1.84 17.57
C GLY A 135 -4.20 -1.23 16.18
N ALA A 136 -5.22 -0.39 16.03
CA ALA A 136 -5.51 0.32 14.79
C ALA A 136 -4.30 1.15 14.33
N PHE A 137 -3.98 1.11 13.05
CA PHE A 137 -2.96 1.96 12.45
C PHE A 137 -3.62 3.18 11.80
N GLU A 138 -3.28 4.38 12.26
CA GLU A 138 -3.81 5.62 11.71
C GLU A 138 -2.99 6.11 10.52
N ILE A 139 -3.67 6.35 9.39
CA ILE A 139 -3.13 7.09 8.26
C ILE A 139 -3.71 8.50 8.31
N HIS A 140 -2.84 9.49 8.31
CA HIS A 140 -3.21 10.91 8.29
C HIS A 140 -2.81 11.54 6.96
N PHE A 141 -3.77 11.77 6.08
CA PHE A 141 -3.57 12.40 4.79
C PHE A 141 -3.36 13.91 4.93
N LEU A 142 -2.53 14.49 4.05
CA LEU A 142 -2.37 15.95 4.00
C LEU A 142 -3.56 16.62 3.29
N GLU A 143 -4.17 15.93 2.34
CA GLU A 143 -5.32 16.41 1.57
C GLU A 143 -6.56 15.60 1.93
N PRO A 144 -7.72 16.23 2.17
CA PRO A 144 -8.90 15.48 2.60
C PRO A 144 -9.45 14.58 1.49
N GLU A 145 -9.36 15.04 0.24
CA GLU A 145 -9.76 14.26 -0.92
C GLU A 145 -8.93 12.98 -1.11
N ALA A 146 -7.71 12.95 -0.57
CA ALA A 146 -6.87 11.75 -0.60
C ALA A 146 -7.43 10.65 0.31
N ALA A 147 -8.04 11.00 1.45
CA ALA A 147 -8.67 10.03 2.34
C ALA A 147 -9.85 9.35 1.66
N TYR A 148 -10.75 10.13 1.04
CA TYR A 148 -11.89 9.60 0.29
C TYR A 148 -11.46 8.67 -0.85
N ARG A 149 -10.51 9.13 -1.70
CA ARG A 149 -10.00 8.29 -2.80
C ARG A 149 -9.31 7.02 -2.29
N PHE A 150 -8.68 7.06 -1.12
CA PHE A 150 -8.05 5.89 -0.53
C PHE A 150 -9.09 4.85 -0.13
N GLU A 151 -10.18 5.25 0.51
CA GLU A 151 -11.30 4.37 0.88
C GLU A 151 -11.98 3.77 -0.36
N ASP A 152 -12.21 4.59 -1.38
CA ASP A 152 -12.84 4.16 -2.64
C ASP A 152 -12.08 3.02 -3.33
N LEU A 153 -10.76 2.94 -3.20
CA LEU A 153 -9.97 1.84 -3.79
C LEU A 153 -10.39 0.47 -3.26
N PHE A 154 -10.89 0.41 -2.02
CA PHE A 154 -11.26 -0.82 -1.36
C PHE A 154 -12.75 -1.11 -1.46
N TYR A 155 -13.60 -0.08 -1.50
CA TYR A 155 -15.05 -0.24 -1.51
C TYR A 155 -15.71 -0.06 -2.89
N LEU A 156 -15.11 0.71 -3.80
CA LEU A 156 -15.62 0.94 -5.17
C LEU A 156 -14.94 0.05 -6.21
N THR A 157 -14.64 -1.21 -5.88
CA THR A 157 -14.34 -2.21 -6.91
C THR A 157 -15.60 -3.04 -7.23
N PRO A 158 -16.55 -2.55 -8.04
CA PRO A 158 -17.55 -3.43 -8.60
C PRO A 158 -16.85 -4.36 -9.60
N SER A 159 -17.07 -5.66 -9.44
CA SER A 159 -16.86 -6.65 -10.48
C SER A 159 -17.53 -6.19 -11.79
N SER A 160 -16.75 -6.19 -12.86
CA SER A 160 -17.15 -6.41 -14.26
C SER A 160 -18.41 -5.71 -14.80
N SER A 161 -18.19 -4.87 -15.82
CA SER A 161 -18.95 -4.87 -17.08
C SER A 161 -20.39 -5.43 -17.03
N SER A 162 -21.38 -4.55 -16.86
CA SER A 162 -22.73 -4.77 -17.37
C SER A 162 -23.01 -3.72 -18.45
N SER A 163 -22.81 -4.11 -19.71
CA SER A 163 -23.43 -3.42 -20.83
C SER A 163 -24.94 -3.68 -20.74
N SER A 164 -25.69 -2.68 -20.29
CA SER A 164 -27.15 -2.68 -20.43
C SER A 164 -27.50 -2.05 -21.77
N ILE A 165 -27.75 -2.90 -22.76
CA ILE A 165 -28.47 -2.56 -23.99
C ILE A 165 -29.86 -2.10 -23.56
N ILE A 166 -30.24 -0.87 -23.90
CA ILE A 166 -31.63 -0.42 -23.83
C ILE A 166 -32.25 -0.69 -25.20
N GLU A 167 -33.00 -1.78 -25.33
CA GLU A 167 -34.03 -1.92 -26.36
C GLU A 167 -35.20 -1.02 -25.96
N ILE A 168 -35.43 0.04 -26.73
CA ILE A 168 -36.65 0.84 -26.66
C ILE A 168 -37.66 0.19 -27.60
N LEU A 169 -38.65 -0.51 -27.02
CA LEU A 169 -39.87 -0.90 -27.72
C LEU A 169 -40.79 0.33 -27.79
N GLU A 170 -41.13 0.78 -29.01
CA GLU A 170 -42.24 1.70 -29.23
C GLU A 170 -43.59 0.97 -29.03
N PRO A 171 -44.58 1.57 -28.36
CA PRO A 171 -45.95 1.13 -28.48
C PRO A 171 -46.65 1.94 -29.59
N GLY A 172 -46.94 1.27 -30.71
CA GLY A 172 -47.96 1.73 -31.64
C GLY A 172 -49.34 1.46 -31.06
N HIS A 173 -50.18 2.50 -31.00
CA HIS A 173 -51.60 2.53 -31.39
C HIS A 173 -52.05 3.99 -31.49
#